data_AF-A0A7S4SJL5-F1
#
_entry.id   AF-A0A7S4SJL5-F1
#
_cell.length_a   1.000
_cell.length_b   1.000
_cell.length_c   1.000
_cell.angle_alpha   90.00
_cell.angle_beta   90.00
_cell.angle_gamma   90.00
#
_symmetry.space_group_name_H-M   'P 1'
#
loop_
_entity.id
_entity.type
_entity.pdbx_description
1 polymer ?
#
loop_
_entity_poly.entity_id
_entity_poly.type
_entity_poly.pdbx_seq_one_letter_code
_entity_poly.pdbx_strand_id
1 'polypeptide(L)'
;QAPAEEGVEGPQGLGSSAARGQAAEGWKMQLRTRVWDALEAADAVLFPRPCHHRIPNCEGSPAACRRLLELPEVRDAAVVKVHPSIGAAALRTALVMMGKTVLVPPYPGADFLYLELHRRLVPGIDALVRAGDKREYLRWARPLALEEIPPVDAVVVATCVVAPNGARLGKGKGYGEVEWAILTELGVVDPDSTPVLTLCHDLQVVDSGSLPVEFLEDHDLPVDVAATPSRLLRCTPRRTKPSGVRWQLVDRQLEEDIGALRALRALDAASLARCREAARVRRRQRGQGDAGGETQGEGWAEIVASCVERFSAEEGRLREQGGAEARQDPTSTGGRAGHAAARSGAASGRRGKGKGKGQRTGSAGQWRKGRK
;
A
#
# COMPACT_ATOMS: atom_id res chain seq x y z
N GLN A 1 26.03 -17.99 -22.64
CA GLN A 1 24.87 -18.89 -22.73
C GLN A 1 23.83 -18.36 -21.76
N ALA A 2 22.78 -17.72 -22.26
CA ALA A 2 21.67 -17.24 -21.43
C ALA A 2 20.85 -18.46 -20.94
N PRO A 3 20.38 -18.50 -19.70
CA PRO A 3 19.49 -19.56 -19.27
C PRO A 3 18.14 -19.38 -19.97
N ALA A 4 17.55 -20.48 -20.42
CA ALA A 4 16.24 -20.50 -21.05
C ALA A 4 15.17 -20.01 -20.05
N GLU A 5 14.45 -18.96 -20.42
CA GLU A 5 13.29 -18.49 -19.68
C GLU A 5 12.13 -19.47 -19.90
N GLU A 6 11.87 -20.33 -18.91
CA GLU A 6 10.61 -21.07 -18.86
C GLU A 6 9.49 -20.07 -18.55
N GLY A 7 8.71 -19.70 -19.57
CA GLY A 7 7.49 -18.92 -19.42
C GLY A 7 6.44 -19.70 -18.64
N VAL A 8 5.73 -19.05 -17.72
CA VAL A 8 4.58 -19.67 -17.06
C VAL A 8 3.43 -19.68 -18.07
N GLU A 9 3.16 -20.84 -18.69
CA GLU A 9 2.03 -21.01 -19.59
C GLU A 9 0.70 -20.81 -18.82
N GLY A 10 -0.16 -19.93 -19.31
CA GLY A 10 -1.47 -19.69 -18.72
C GLY A 10 -2.45 -20.85 -18.95
N PRO A 11 -3.53 -20.98 -18.15
CA PRO A 11 -4.47 -22.08 -18.28
C PRO A 11 -5.19 -22.07 -19.65
N GLN A 12 -4.92 -23.07 -20.49
CA GLN A 12 -5.64 -23.30 -21.75
C GLN A 12 -6.79 -24.32 -21.54
N GLY A 13 -7.97 -24.04 -22.09
CA GLY A 13 -9.01 -25.06 -22.33
C GLY A 13 -9.86 -25.53 -21.13
N LEU A 14 -10.41 -24.63 -20.31
CA LEU A 14 -11.26 -25.02 -19.15
C LEU A 14 -12.73 -24.60 -19.27
N GLY A 15 -13.65 -25.52 -18.95
CA GLY A 15 -15.10 -25.33 -18.87
C GLY A 15 -15.58 -24.69 -17.55
N SER A 16 -16.83 -24.15 -17.55
CA SER A 16 -17.50 -23.37 -16.48
C SER A 16 -16.75 -22.12 -15.95
N SER A 17 -17.50 -21.08 -15.56
CA SER A 17 -16.93 -19.80 -15.07
C SER A 17 -16.12 -19.94 -13.78
N ALA A 18 -16.49 -20.87 -12.89
CA ALA A 18 -15.86 -21.03 -11.57
C ALA A 18 -14.47 -21.70 -11.66
N ALA A 19 -14.32 -22.71 -12.52
CA ALA A 19 -13.04 -23.38 -12.71
C ALA A 19 -12.01 -22.46 -13.39
N ARG A 20 -12.46 -21.59 -14.30
CA ARG A 20 -11.59 -20.55 -14.89
C ARG A 20 -11.09 -19.55 -13.85
N GLY A 21 -11.95 -19.11 -12.94
CA GLY A 21 -11.56 -18.19 -11.85
C GLY A 21 -10.53 -18.80 -10.89
N GLN A 22 -10.72 -20.06 -10.49
CA GLN A 22 -9.74 -20.77 -9.63
C GLN A 22 -8.39 -20.98 -10.32
N ALA A 23 -8.40 -21.37 -11.60
CA ALA A 23 -7.17 -21.53 -12.38
C ALA A 23 -6.44 -20.18 -12.56
N ALA A 24 -7.18 -19.09 -12.80
CA ALA A 24 -6.62 -17.74 -12.90
C ALA A 24 -5.97 -17.31 -11.59
N GLU A 25 -6.63 -17.49 -10.42
CA GLU A 25 -6.03 -17.11 -9.14
C GLU A 25 -4.81 -17.99 -8.79
N GLY A 26 -4.86 -19.29 -9.09
CA GLY A 26 -3.71 -20.18 -8.93
C GLY A 26 -2.49 -19.70 -9.73
N TRP A 27 -2.71 -19.32 -10.99
CA TRP A 27 -1.66 -18.77 -11.86
C TRP A 27 -1.18 -17.39 -11.38
N LYS A 28 -2.09 -16.48 -10.99
CA LYS A 28 -1.74 -15.17 -10.42
C LYS A 28 -0.85 -15.36 -9.18
N MET A 29 -1.13 -16.35 -8.34
CA MET A 29 -0.31 -16.67 -7.18
C MET A 29 1.07 -17.22 -7.55
N GLN A 30 1.16 -18.13 -8.53
CA GLN A 30 2.45 -18.63 -9.01
C GLN A 30 3.35 -17.50 -9.52
N LEU A 31 2.78 -16.55 -10.29
CA LEU A 31 3.53 -15.41 -10.79
C LEU A 31 4.00 -14.49 -9.66
N ARG A 32 3.16 -14.24 -8.64
CA ARG A 32 3.57 -13.49 -7.43
C ARG A 32 4.71 -14.19 -6.71
N THR A 33 4.61 -15.50 -6.51
CA THR A 33 5.66 -16.31 -5.86
C THR A 33 6.97 -16.25 -6.62
N ARG A 34 6.96 -16.42 -7.95
CA ARG A 34 8.16 -16.31 -8.78
C ARG A 34 8.84 -14.94 -8.63
N VAL A 35 8.08 -13.86 -8.63
CA VAL A 35 8.64 -12.50 -8.45
C VAL A 35 9.16 -12.29 -7.03
N TRP A 36 8.44 -12.76 -6.01
CA TRP A 36 8.93 -12.71 -4.62
C TRP A 36 10.23 -13.50 -4.44
N ASP A 37 10.31 -14.71 -4.98
CA ASP A 37 11.51 -15.54 -4.94
C ASP A 37 12.69 -14.85 -5.65
N ALA A 38 12.44 -14.24 -6.81
CA ALA A 38 13.47 -13.50 -7.55
C ALA A 38 13.97 -12.28 -6.75
N LEU A 39 13.08 -11.55 -6.08
CA LEU A 39 13.45 -10.41 -5.22
C LEU A 39 14.29 -10.85 -4.02
N GLU A 40 13.91 -11.94 -3.35
CA GLU A 40 14.65 -12.48 -2.21
C GLU A 40 16.03 -13.02 -2.63
N ALA A 41 16.08 -13.76 -3.75
CA ALA A 41 17.32 -14.32 -4.28
C ALA A 41 18.31 -13.24 -4.72
N ALA A 42 17.81 -12.10 -5.21
CA ALA A 42 18.63 -10.94 -5.57
C ALA A 42 19.00 -10.05 -4.37
N ASP A 43 18.58 -10.40 -3.15
CA ASP A 43 18.73 -9.57 -1.95
C ASP A 43 18.16 -8.15 -2.10
N ALA A 44 17.14 -7.99 -2.96
CA ALA A 44 16.54 -6.70 -3.29
C ALA A 44 15.47 -6.24 -2.27
N VAL A 45 15.20 -7.05 -1.24
CA VAL A 45 14.14 -6.83 -0.25
C VAL A 45 14.72 -6.30 1.06
N LEU A 46 14.24 -5.14 1.47
CA LEU A 46 14.46 -4.55 2.78
C LEU A 46 13.44 -5.10 3.78
N PHE A 47 13.75 -5.02 5.08
CA PHE A 47 12.83 -5.44 6.14
C PHE A 47 11.40 -4.86 5.94
N PRO A 48 10.34 -5.65 6.12
CA PRO A 48 10.30 -7.03 6.63
C PRO A 48 10.54 -8.10 5.55
N ARG A 49 11.30 -9.13 5.92
CA ARG A 49 11.57 -10.34 5.10
C ARG A 49 10.94 -11.60 5.73
N PRO A 50 10.57 -12.62 4.94
CA PRO A 50 10.48 -12.59 3.48
C PRO A 50 9.29 -11.74 3.00
N CYS A 51 9.34 -11.30 1.74
CA CYS A 51 8.31 -10.46 1.12
C CYS A 51 7.05 -11.21 0.66
N HIS A 52 7.02 -12.55 0.74
CA HIS A 52 5.86 -13.35 0.36
C HIS A 52 4.59 -12.91 1.08
N HIS A 53 3.49 -12.85 0.33
CA HIS A 53 2.18 -12.36 0.78
C HIS A 53 2.15 -10.88 1.24
N ARG A 54 3.20 -10.12 0.93
CA ARG A 54 3.30 -8.68 1.22
C ARG A 54 3.53 -7.91 -0.08
N ILE A 55 3.29 -6.61 0.01
CA ILE A 55 3.81 -5.67 -0.98
C ILE A 55 5.30 -5.48 -0.66
N PRO A 56 6.22 -5.83 -1.56
CA PRO A 56 7.65 -5.77 -1.27
C PRO A 56 8.10 -4.38 -0.84
N ASN A 57 8.98 -4.34 0.16
CA ASN A 57 9.77 -3.15 0.49
C ASN A 57 11.14 -3.35 -0.15
N CYS A 58 11.40 -2.71 -1.29
CA CYS A 58 12.60 -2.98 -2.07
C CYS A 58 13.61 -1.84 -2.00
N GLU A 59 14.87 -2.19 -2.22
CA GLU A 59 15.91 -1.21 -2.51
C GLU A 59 15.58 -0.37 -3.75
N GLY A 60 16.17 0.82 -3.85
CA GLY A 60 15.94 1.76 -4.93
C GLY A 60 14.58 2.46 -4.90
N SER A 61 13.76 2.24 -3.87
CA SER A 61 12.48 2.96 -3.69
C SER A 61 12.62 4.49 -3.79
N PRO A 62 13.66 5.15 -3.23
CA PRO A 62 13.87 6.59 -3.39
C PRO A 62 14.01 7.03 -4.85
N ALA A 63 14.70 6.23 -5.68
CA ALA A 63 14.87 6.51 -7.10
C ALA A 63 13.56 6.31 -7.89
N ALA A 64 12.77 5.29 -7.55
CA ALA A 64 11.43 5.10 -8.13
C ALA A 64 10.48 6.24 -7.71
N CYS A 65 10.54 6.64 -6.44
CA CYS A 65 9.79 7.77 -5.87
C CYS A 65 10.10 9.08 -6.62
N ARG A 66 11.39 9.38 -6.85
CA ARG A 66 11.84 10.53 -7.63
C ARG A 66 11.13 10.63 -8.98
N ARG A 67 11.11 9.51 -9.72
CA ARG A 67 10.49 9.46 -11.05
C ARG A 67 9.00 9.77 -11.02
N LEU A 68 8.27 9.28 -10.01
CA LEU A 68 6.85 9.64 -9.84
C LEU A 68 6.70 11.13 -9.49
N LEU A 69 7.54 11.69 -8.63
CA LEU A 69 7.48 13.11 -8.28
C LEU A 69 7.81 14.02 -9.47
N GLU A 70 8.59 13.56 -10.44
CA GLU A 70 8.90 14.32 -11.66
C GLU A 70 7.79 14.25 -12.73
N LEU A 71 6.75 13.43 -12.53
CA LEU A 71 5.61 13.35 -13.44
C LEU A 71 4.70 14.57 -13.34
N PRO A 72 4.22 15.14 -14.46
CA PRO A 72 3.18 16.17 -14.44
C PRO A 72 1.93 15.74 -13.66
N GLU A 73 1.53 14.47 -13.78
CA GLU A 73 0.38 13.90 -13.08
C GLU A 73 0.48 13.98 -11.55
N VAL A 74 1.70 14.04 -11.00
CA VAL A 74 1.95 14.13 -9.56
C VAL A 74 2.36 15.54 -9.16
N ARG A 75 3.19 16.19 -9.96
CA ARG A 75 3.63 17.57 -9.76
C ARG A 75 2.43 18.52 -9.72
N ASP A 76 1.48 18.35 -10.64
CA ASP A 76 0.34 19.25 -10.80
C ASP A 76 -0.86 18.83 -9.91
N ALA A 77 -0.81 17.64 -9.28
CA ALA A 77 -1.86 17.14 -8.40
C ALA A 77 -1.92 17.89 -7.06
N ALA A 78 -3.11 18.23 -6.58
CA ALA A 78 -3.33 18.76 -5.23
C ALA A 78 -3.60 17.63 -4.22
N VAL A 79 -4.29 16.58 -4.66
CA VAL A 79 -4.67 15.41 -3.85
C VAL A 79 -4.16 14.14 -4.53
N VAL A 80 -3.35 13.37 -3.80
CA VAL A 80 -2.84 12.07 -4.27
C VAL A 80 -3.23 10.98 -3.29
N LYS A 81 -3.88 9.92 -3.77
CA LYS A 81 -4.08 8.70 -2.98
C LYS A 81 -2.83 7.83 -3.06
N VAL A 82 -2.31 7.36 -1.94
CA VAL A 82 -1.12 6.48 -1.90
C VAL A 82 -1.39 5.28 -1.00
N HIS A 83 -1.04 4.08 -1.47
CA HIS A 83 -1.13 2.86 -0.66
C HIS A 83 -0.25 2.91 0.60
N PRO A 84 -0.52 2.09 1.64
CA PRO A 84 0.08 2.27 2.97
C PRO A 84 1.36 1.46 3.19
N SER A 85 1.96 0.85 2.15
CA SER A 85 3.14 -0.01 2.34
C SER A 85 4.39 0.82 2.66
N ILE A 86 5.37 0.17 3.28
CA ILE A 86 6.63 0.78 3.72
C ILE A 86 7.39 1.34 2.52
N GLY A 87 7.47 0.60 1.42
CA GLY A 87 8.15 1.03 0.19
C GLY A 87 7.60 2.31 -0.44
N ALA A 88 6.42 2.80 -0.03
CA ALA A 88 5.86 4.08 -0.47
C ALA A 88 5.89 5.19 0.59
N ALA A 89 6.52 4.95 1.76
CA ALA A 89 6.64 5.96 2.82
C ALA A 89 7.37 7.20 2.34
N ALA A 90 8.44 7.01 1.55
CA ALA A 90 9.19 8.09 0.93
C ALA A 90 8.30 9.03 0.11
N LEU A 91 7.46 8.44 -0.76
CA LEU A 91 6.54 9.20 -1.61
C LEU A 91 5.52 9.98 -0.77
N ARG A 92 4.89 9.34 0.23
CA ARG A 92 3.92 10.00 1.09
C ARG A 92 4.54 11.18 1.84
N THR A 93 5.73 10.99 2.42
CA THR A 93 6.45 12.08 3.09
C THR A 93 6.76 13.23 2.14
N ALA A 94 7.30 12.94 0.95
CA ALA A 94 7.64 13.97 -0.03
C ALA A 94 6.42 14.80 -0.44
N LEU A 95 5.31 14.15 -0.79
CA LEU A 95 4.06 14.81 -1.15
C LEU A 95 3.54 15.70 -0.01
N VAL A 96 3.61 15.24 1.24
CA VAL A 96 3.22 16.05 2.42
C VAL A 96 4.17 17.23 2.61
N MET A 97 5.49 17.06 2.44
CA MET A 97 6.47 18.15 2.55
C MET A 97 6.22 19.25 1.51
N MET A 98 5.78 18.84 0.30
CA MET A 98 5.37 19.71 -0.81
C MET A 98 3.99 20.36 -0.62
N GLY A 99 3.33 20.16 0.52
CA GLY A 99 2.05 20.77 0.83
C GLY A 99 0.85 20.14 0.11
N LYS A 100 1.01 18.96 -0.50
CA LYS A 100 -0.12 18.23 -1.09
C LYS A 100 -0.93 17.52 -0.01
N THR A 101 -2.20 17.28 -0.31
CA THR A 101 -3.03 16.37 0.49
C THR A 101 -2.77 14.94 0.05
N VAL A 102 -2.37 14.08 0.99
CA VAL A 102 -2.19 12.65 0.72
C VAL A 102 -3.29 11.86 1.41
N LEU A 103 -4.00 11.03 0.64
CA LEU A 103 -4.99 10.09 1.17
C LEU A 103 -4.33 8.72 1.31
N VAL A 104 -4.37 8.14 2.51
CA VAL A 104 -3.79 6.82 2.78
C VAL A 104 -4.80 5.94 3.51
N PRO A 105 -5.01 4.68 3.09
CA PRO A 105 -5.94 3.81 3.78
C PRO A 105 -5.42 3.45 5.19
N PRO A 106 -6.32 3.28 6.18
CA PRO A 106 -5.95 2.94 7.54
C PRO A 106 -5.44 1.49 7.68
N TYR A 107 -5.30 1.01 8.92
CA TYR A 107 -5.22 -0.43 9.13
C TYR A 107 -6.59 -1.09 8.86
N PRO A 108 -6.61 -2.35 8.37
CA PRO A 108 -7.86 -3.08 8.21
C PRO A 108 -8.71 -3.08 9.49
N GLY A 109 -10.03 -2.98 9.35
CA GLY A 109 -10.97 -2.92 10.47
C GLY A 109 -11.43 -1.51 10.85
N ALA A 110 -10.88 -0.45 10.23
CA ALA A 110 -11.37 0.91 10.46
C ALA A 110 -12.73 1.16 9.76
N ASP A 111 -13.61 1.94 10.40
CA ASP A 111 -14.94 2.28 9.88
C ASP A 111 -14.93 3.45 8.86
N PHE A 112 -13.76 3.88 8.39
CA PHE A 112 -13.58 4.94 7.41
C PHE A 112 -12.55 4.53 6.35
N LEU A 113 -12.58 5.18 5.17
CA LEU A 113 -11.76 4.73 4.04
C LEU A 113 -10.33 5.30 4.05
N TYR A 114 -10.18 6.57 4.42
CA TYR A 114 -8.89 7.26 4.33
C TYR A 114 -8.57 8.08 5.57
N LEU A 115 -7.27 8.12 5.85
CA LEU A 115 -6.63 9.15 6.64
C LEU A 115 -6.09 10.21 5.68
N GLU A 116 -6.33 11.47 6.01
CA GLU A 116 -5.73 12.63 5.38
C GLU A 116 -4.39 12.94 6.06
N LEU A 117 -3.33 12.97 5.27
CA LEU A 117 -2.04 13.55 5.65
C LEU A 117 -1.88 14.89 4.94
N HIS A 118 -1.40 15.88 5.68
CA HIS A 118 -1.11 17.20 5.14
C HIS A 118 -0.10 17.93 6.02
N ARG A 119 0.73 18.80 5.43
CA ARG A 119 1.79 19.55 6.14
C ARG A 119 1.27 20.23 7.41
N ARG A 120 0.11 20.89 7.30
CA ARG A 120 -0.60 21.60 8.39
C ARG A 120 -0.93 20.73 9.62
N LEU A 121 -0.96 19.41 9.48
CA LEU A 121 -1.30 18.50 10.58
C LEU A 121 -0.07 17.98 11.32
N VAL A 122 1.13 18.24 10.79
CA VAL A 122 2.40 17.73 11.33
C VAL A 122 3.16 18.86 12.05
N PRO A 123 3.62 18.65 13.30
CA PRO A 123 4.26 19.70 14.08
C PRO A 123 5.71 19.94 13.63
N GLY A 124 5.94 21.01 12.88
CA GLY A 124 7.28 21.48 12.53
C GLY A 124 8.02 20.60 11.50
N ILE A 125 9.18 21.09 11.06
CA ILE A 125 9.95 20.48 9.97
C ILE A 125 10.52 19.11 10.37
N ASP A 126 10.97 18.95 11.62
CA ASP A 126 11.60 17.71 12.11
C ASP A 126 10.63 16.53 12.16
N ALA A 127 9.33 16.77 12.35
CA ALA A 127 8.31 15.72 12.31
C ALA A 127 7.88 15.37 10.89
N LEU A 128 7.91 16.34 9.95
CA LEU A 128 7.49 16.12 8.56
C LEU A 128 8.24 14.99 7.87
N VAL A 129 9.48 14.75 8.27
CA VAL A 129 10.35 13.70 7.73
C VAL A 129 9.79 12.30 7.98
N ARG A 130 8.90 12.15 8.97
CA ARG A 130 8.19 10.91 9.29
C ARG A 130 6.71 10.93 8.87
N ALA A 131 6.26 11.94 8.13
CA ALA A 131 4.84 12.11 7.80
C ALA A 131 4.24 10.94 7.01
N GLY A 132 5.05 10.21 6.23
CA GLY A 132 4.65 9.00 5.50
C GLY A 132 4.76 7.69 6.30
N ASP A 133 5.24 7.74 7.55
CA ASP A 133 5.33 6.57 8.43
C ASP A 133 3.97 6.25 9.04
N LYS A 134 3.46 5.07 8.74
CA LYS A 134 2.15 4.60 9.21
C LYS A 134 2.03 4.59 10.74
N ARG A 135 3.14 4.47 11.48
CA ARG A 135 3.18 4.50 12.94
C ARG A 135 2.81 5.87 13.52
N GLU A 136 2.97 6.94 12.74
CA GLU A 136 2.72 8.32 13.18
C GLU A 136 1.29 8.79 12.84
N TYR A 137 0.53 8.03 12.05
CA TYR A 137 -0.76 8.49 11.54
C TYR A 137 -1.80 8.73 12.64
N LEU A 138 -1.75 7.97 13.74
CA LEU A 138 -2.63 8.22 14.88
C LEU A 138 -2.35 9.57 15.56
N ARG A 139 -1.18 10.17 15.33
CA ARG A 139 -0.78 11.47 15.89
C ARG A 139 -1.06 12.63 14.95
N TRP A 140 -0.84 12.45 13.65
CA TRP A 140 -0.84 13.57 12.68
C TRP A 140 -1.84 13.42 11.53
N ALA A 141 -2.52 12.30 11.39
CA ALA A 141 -3.49 12.11 10.31
C ALA A 141 -4.92 12.36 10.78
N ARG A 142 -5.78 12.79 9.86
CA ARG A 142 -7.21 13.03 10.13
C ARG A 142 -8.07 11.99 9.41
N PRO A 143 -8.92 11.21 10.09
CA PRO A 143 -9.85 10.32 9.40
C PRO A 143 -10.90 11.12 8.63
N LEU A 144 -11.31 10.60 7.46
CA LEU A 144 -12.31 11.20 6.59
C LEU A 144 -13.57 10.34 6.52
N ALA A 145 -14.73 10.94 6.72
CA ALA A 145 -15.99 10.35 6.26
C ALA A 145 -16.03 10.30 4.71
N LEU A 146 -16.89 9.45 4.13
CA LEU A 146 -16.95 9.27 2.67
C LEU A 146 -17.27 10.58 1.93
N GLU A 147 -18.13 11.42 2.50
CA GLU A 147 -18.56 12.72 1.95
C GLU A 147 -17.46 13.79 2.02
N GLU A 148 -16.50 13.61 2.94
CA GLU A 148 -15.35 14.49 3.13
C GLU A 148 -14.20 14.19 2.17
N ILE A 149 -14.20 13.01 1.53
CA ILE A 149 -13.14 12.63 0.58
C ILE A 149 -13.13 13.66 -0.56
N PRO A 150 -12.02 14.40 -0.74
CA PRO A 150 -11.92 15.36 -1.82
C PRO A 150 -11.73 14.65 -3.18
N PRO A 151 -11.98 15.33 -4.31
CA PRO A 151 -11.53 14.85 -5.61
C PRO A 151 -10.04 14.49 -5.57
N VAL A 152 -9.70 13.34 -6.14
CA VAL A 152 -8.36 12.76 -6.18
C VAL A 152 -7.81 12.92 -7.59
N ASP A 153 -6.62 13.53 -7.68
CA ASP A 153 -6.00 13.90 -8.96
C ASP A 153 -5.10 12.78 -9.49
N ALA A 154 -4.49 11.98 -8.61
CA ALA A 154 -3.72 10.79 -8.97
C ALA A 154 -3.85 9.68 -7.92
N VAL A 155 -3.81 8.43 -8.36
CA VAL A 155 -3.94 7.24 -7.50
C VAL A 155 -2.68 6.37 -7.61
N VAL A 156 -1.95 6.21 -6.53
CA VAL A 156 -0.78 5.32 -6.43
C VAL A 156 -1.19 4.01 -5.76
N VAL A 157 -1.17 2.92 -6.53
CA VAL A 157 -1.57 1.58 -6.10
C VAL A 157 -0.37 0.70 -5.76
N ALA A 158 -0.58 -0.22 -4.82
CA ALA A 158 0.44 -1.18 -4.44
C ALA A 158 0.58 -2.29 -5.50
N THR A 159 1.79 -2.74 -5.73
CA THR A 159 2.12 -3.71 -6.78
C THR A 159 3.03 -4.82 -6.26
N CYS A 160 2.74 -6.06 -6.65
CA CYS A 160 3.66 -7.18 -6.59
C CYS A 160 4.26 -7.47 -7.96
N VAL A 161 3.44 -7.42 -9.02
CA VAL A 161 3.83 -7.70 -10.40
C VAL A 161 3.17 -6.68 -11.33
N VAL A 162 3.89 -6.17 -12.32
CA VAL A 162 3.37 -5.25 -13.35
C VAL A 162 3.98 -5.54 -14.71
N ALA A 163 3.25 -5.25 -15.79
CA ALA A 163 3.75 -5.38 -17.15
C ALA A 163 3.57 -4.09 -17.98
N PRO A 164 4.36 -3.89 -19.05
CA PRO A 164 4.25 -2.73 -19.94
C PRO A 164 2.86 -2.54 -20.60
N ASN A 165 2.08 -3.62 -20.70
CA ASN A 165 0.71 -3.60 -21.22
C ASN A 165 -0.34 -3.01 -20.24
N GLY A 166 0.09 -2.57 -19.04
CA GLY A 166 -0.75 -1.99 -17.98
C GLY A 166 -1.31 -2.99 -16.98
N ALA A 167 -1.10 -4.30 -17.20
CA ALA A 167 -1.54 -5.33 -16.28
C ALA A 167 -0.77 -5.27 -14.97
N ARG A 168 -1.49 -5.46 -13.86
CA ARG A 168 -0.93 -5.38 -12.51
C ARG A 168 -1.55 -6.44 -11.62
N LEU A 169 -0.71 -7.07 -10.79
CA LEU A 169 -1.13 -7.86 -9.65
C LEU A 169 -0.68 -7.19 -8.35
N GLY A 170 -1.64 -6.92 -7.46
CA GLY A 170 -1.35 -6.64 -6.05
C GLY A 170 -1.05 -7.93 -5.26
N LYS A 171 -1.06 -7.83 -3.93
CA LYS A 171 -0.85 -8.98 -3.02
C LYS A 171 -1.98 -10.03 -2.98
N GLY A 172 -3.05 -9.87 -3.77
CA GLY A 172 -4.18 -10.82 -3.84
C GLY A 172 -5.27 -10.63 -2.77
N LYS A 173 -5.42 -9.43 -2.18
CA LYS A 173 -6.49 -9.14 -1.21
C LYS A 173 -7.64 -8.28 -1.75
N GLY A 174 -7.56 -7.79 -2.98
CA GLY A 174 -8.60 -6.94 -3.59
C GLY A 174 -8.75 -5.53 -3.00
N TYR A 175 -7.91 -5.14 -2.02
CA TYR A 175 -8.08 -3.86 -1.33
C TYR A 175 -7.95 -2.65 -2.26
N GLY A 176 -6.95 -2.64 -3.15
CA GLY A 176 -6.73 -1.51 -4.05
C GLY A 176 -7.86 -1.35 -5.06
N GLU A 177 -8.41 -2.48 -5.51
CA GLU A 177 -9.54 -2.58 -6.42
C GLU A 177 -10.82 -2.05 -5.76
N VAL A 178 -11.09 -2.45 -4.51
CA VAL A 178 -12.23 -1.94 -3.72
C VAL A 178 -12.08 -0.45 -3.40
N GLU A 179 -10.89 0.00 -2.98
CA GLU A 179 -10.61 1.41 -2.73
C GLU A 179 -10.93 2.27 -3.96
N TRP A 180 -10.48 1.83 -5.13
CA TRP A 180 -10.77 2.49 -6.41
C TRP A 180 -12.26 2.47 -6.74
N ALA A 181 -12.91 1.32 -6.58
CA ALA A 181 -14.34 1.17 -6.81
C ALA A 181 -15.15 2.16 -5.94
N ILE A 182 -14.85 2.27 -4.63
CA ILE A 182 -15.51 3.24 -3.74
C ILE A 182 -15.27 4.68 -4.21
N LEU A 183 -14.04 5.03 -4.62
CA LEU A 183 -13.72 6.35 -5.14
C LEU A 183 -14.54 6.69 -6.42
N THR A 184 -14.74 5.71 -7.31
CA THR A 184 -15.58 5.88 -8.50
C THR A 184 -17.06 6.04 -8.14
N GLU A 185 -17.57 5.30 -7.15
CA GLU A 185 -18.94 5.43 -6.66
C GLU A 185 -19.21 6.84 -6.12
N LEU A 186 -18.27 7.39 -5.35
CA LEU A 186 -18.36 8.74 -4.80
C LEU A 186 -18.14 9.84 -5.85
N GLY A 187 -17.69 9.50 -7.06
CA GLY A 187 -17.39 10.46 -8.13
C GLY A 187 -16.15 11.32 -7.88
N VAL A 188 -15.28 10.91 -6.95
CA VAL A 188 -14.06 11.65 -6.58
C VAL A 188 -12.85 11.28 -7.43
N VAL A 189 -12.90 10.15 -8.15
CA VAL A 189 -12.02 9.83 -9.29
C VAL A 189 -12.85 9.69 -10.57
N ASP A 190 -12.19 9.73 -11.71
CA ASP A 190 -12.79 9.48 -13.03
C ASP A 190 -11.97 8.37 -13.71
N PRO A 191 -12.59 7.22 -14.06
CA PRO A 191 -11.91 6.12 -14.73
C PRO A 191 -11.20 6.51 -16.03
N ASP A 192 -11.75 7.47 -16.76
CA ASP A 192 -11.25 7.86 -18.07
C ASP A 192 -10.12 8.89 -17.96
N SER A 193 -10.00 9.63 -16.86
CA SER A 193 -9.04 10.73 -16.76
C SER A 193 -8.08 10.63 -15.57
N THR A 194 -8.50 10.10 -14.42
CA THR A 194 -7.62 9.99 -13.24
C THR A 194 -6.49 8.97 -13.49
N PRO A 195 -5.22 9.38 -13.46
CA PRO A 195 -4.08 8.49 -13.64
C PRO A 195 -3.90 7.53 -12.46
N VAL A 196 -3.62 6.27 -12.78
CA VAL A 196 -3.25 5.22 -11.83
C VAL A 196 -1.78 4.90 -12.00
N LEU A 197 -1.01 5.14 -10.94
CA LEU A 197 0.44 5.05 -10.92
C LEU A 197 0.87 3.95 -9.95
N THR A 198 2.09 3.45 -10.11
CA THR A 198 2.72 2.59 -9.11
C THR A 198 4.22 2.82 -9.06
N LEU A 199 4.82 2.51 -7.91
CA LEU A 199 6.27 2.37 -7.77
C LEU A 199 6.58 0.94 -7.34
N CYS A 200 7.63 0.37 -7.91
CA CYS A 200 8.05 -1.01 -7.69
C CYS A 200 9.53 -1.19 -8.04
N HIS A 201 10.12 -2.32 -7.66
CA HIS A 201 11.47 -2.70 -8.09
C HIS A 201 11.48 -3.16 -9.55
N ASP A 202 12.63 -3.10 -10.22
CA ASP A 202 12.79 -3.54 -11.61
C ASP A 202 12.39 -5.02 -11.82
N LEU A 203 12.70 -5.89 -10.85
CA LEU A 203 12.33 -7.31 -10.87
C LEU A 203 10.82 -7.58 -10.74
N GLN A 204 10.03 -6.57 -10.38
CA GLN A 204 8.56 -6.67 -10.36
C GLN A 204 7.94 -6.39 -11.72
N VAL A 205 8.74 -5.91 -12.68
CA VAL A 205 8.30 -5.69 -14.06
C VAL A 205 8.55 -6.96 -14.86
N VAL A 206 7.47 -7.61 -15.29
CA VAL A 206 7.52 -8.79 -16.16
C VAL A 206 7.15 -8.42 -17.58
N ASP A 207 7.50 -9.29 -18.53
CA ASP A 207 7.07 -9.13 -19.91
C ASP A 207 5.55 -9.20 -20.06
N SER A 208 5.03 -8.52 -21.07
CA SER A 208 3.59 -8.49 -21.33
C SER A 208 3.01 -9.87 -21.64
N GLY A 209 3.82 -10.81 -22.13
CA GLY A 209 3.42 -12.20 -22.32
C GLY A 209 3.35 -13.02 -21.02
N SER A 210 4.09 -12.62 -19.98
CA SER A 210 4.05 -13.25 -18.66
C SER A 210 2.90 -12.74 -17.79
N LEU A 211 2.37 -11.55 -18.08
CA LEU A 211 1.15 -11.04 -17.48
C LEU A 211 0.19 -10.53 -18.56
N PRO A 212 -0.42 -11.46 -19.33
CA PRO A 212 -1.31 -11.09 -20.41
C PRO A 212 -2.67 -10.69 -19.85
N VAL A 213 -3.36 -9.79 -20.55
CA VAL A 213 -4.51 -9.07 -20.00
C VAL A 213 -5.77 -9.92 -19.91
N GLU A 214 -5.81 -11.03 -20.62
CA GLU A 214 -6.94 -11.97 -20.64
C GLU A 214 -7.09 -12.70 -19.30
N PHE A 215 -6.06 -12.64 -18.44
CA PHE A 215 -6.12 -13.12 -17.06
C PHE A 215 -6.44 -12.02 -16.04
N LEU A 216 -6.64 -10.78 -16.48
CA LEU A 216 -7.25 -9.76 -15.65
C LEU A 216 -8.76 -9.95 -15.64
N GLU A 217 -9.34 -9.83 -14.46
CA GLU A 217 -10.77 -9.87 -14.26
C GLU A 217 -11.36 -8.46 -14.38
N ASP A 218 -12.67 -8.36 -14.59
CA ASP A 218 -13.38 -7.09 -14.81
C ASP A 218 -13.26 -6.06 -13.67
N HIS A 219 -12.72 -6.48 -12.52
CA HIS A 219 -12.49 -5.65 -11.34
C HIS A 219 -11.01 -5.36 -11.08
N ASP A 220 -10.09 -6.01 -11.80
CA ASP A 220 -8.66 -5.75 -11.68
C ASP A 220 -8.36 -4.34 -12.18
N LEU A 221 -7.67 -3.56 -11.35
CA LEU A 221 -7.33 -2.18 -11.67
C LEU A 221 -5.97 -2.10 -12.38
N PRO A 222 -5.93 -1.78 -13.68
CA PRO A 222 -4.68 -1.60 -14.42
C PRO A 222 -3.96 -0.31 -13.98
N VAL A 223 -2.68 -0.22 -14.34
CA VAL A 223 -1.87 0.99 -14.15
C VAL A 223 -1.62 1.71 -15.47
N ASP A 224 -1.57 3.03 -15.42
CA ASP A 224 -1.14 3.88 -16.54
C ASP A 224 0.38 4.09 -16.54
N VAL A 225 1.01 4.09 -15.35
CA VAL A 225 2.46 4.31 -15.20
C VAL A 225 3.04 3.44 -14.10
N ALA A 226 4.20 2.84 -14.35
CA ALA A 226 5.02 2.18 -13.34
C ALA A 226 6.41 2.82 -13.28
N ALA A 227 6.82 3.27 -12.09
CA ALA A 227 8.15 3.79 -11.84
C ALA A 227 9.02 2.72 -11.16
N THR A 228 10.24 2.54 -11.66
CA THR A 228 11.26 1.66 -11.08
C THR A 228 12.54 2.44 -10.77
N PRO A 229 13.49 1.85 -10.02
CA PRO A 229 14.79 2.47 -9.80
C PRO A 229 15.57 2.76 -11.08
N SER A 230 15.38 1.98 -12.15
CA SER A 230 16.07 2.18 -13.42
C SER A 230 15.30 3.02 -14.45
N ARG A 231 13.95 2.97 -14.48
CA ARG A 231 13.16 3.55 -15.56
C ARG A 231 11.75 3.97 -15.16
N LEU A 232 11.12 4.74 -16.04
CA LEU A 232 9.70 5.07 -15.99
C LEU A 232 9.01 4.37 -17.15
N LEU A 233 7.94 3.62 -16.86
CA LEU A 233 7.16 2.88 -17.84
C LEU A 233 5.79 3.54 -17.98
N ARG A 234 5.54 4.15 -19.14
CA ARG A 234 4.18 4.54 -19.57
C ARG A 234 3.53 3.31 -20.18
N CYS A 235 2.48 2.78 -19.54
CA CYS A 235 1.86 1.54 -19.97
C CYS A 235 1.01 1.75 -21.22
N THR A 236 1.20 0.91 -22.23
CA THR A 236 0.52 1.03 -23.54
C THR A 236 -0.02 -0.32 -24.02
N PRO A 237 -1.26 -0.38 -24.54
CA PRO A 237 -2.23 0.72 -24.61
C PRO A 237 -2.78 1.07 -23.23
N ARG A 238 -3.33 2.29 -23.10
CA ARG A 238 -4.05 2.68 -21.88
C ARG A 238 -5.30 1.81 -21.74
N ARG A 239 -5.43 1.15 -20.59
CA ARG A 239 -6.50 0.18 -20.33
C ARG A 239 -7.71 0.86 -19.70
N THR A 240 -8.90 0.35 -20.02
CA THR A 240 -10.14 0.74 -19.35
C THR A 240 -10.07 0.37 -17.88
N LYS A 241 -10.41 1.30 -17.00
CA LYS A 241 -10.42 1.08 -15.54
C LYS A 241 -11.82 0.68 -15.08
N PRO A 242 -11.94 -0.22 -14.11
CA PRO A 242 -13.24 -0.64 -13.58
C PRO A 242 -13.97 0.53 -12.91
N SER A 243 -15.29 0.40 -12.78
CA SER A 243 -16.14 1.36 -12.08
C SER A 243 -17.15 0.65 -11.22
N GLY A 244 -17.42 1.25 -10.06
CA GLY A 244 -18.40 0.78 -9.09
C GLY A 244 -17.94 -0.45 -8.30
N VAL A 245 -18.53 -0.63 -7.13
CA VAL A 245 -18.21 -1.79 -6.27
C VAL A 245 -18.89 -3.04 -6.83
N ARG A 246 -18.12 -4.10 -7.05
CA ARG A 246 -18.62 -5.43 -7.40
C ARG A 246 -19.09 -6.15 -6.14
N TRP A 247 -20.27 -5.78 -5.64
CA TRP A 247 -20.80 -6.28 -4.36
C TRP A 247 -20.88 -7.80 -4.23
N GLN A 248 -21.04 -8.52 -5.35
CA GLN A 248 -21.01 -9.98 -5.40
C GLN A 248 -19.65 -10.60 -5.07
N LEU A 249 -18.56 -9.82 -5.16
CA LEU A 249 -17.19 -10.22 -4.80
C LEU A 249 -16.80 -9.72 -3.39
N VAL A 250 -17.67 -8.97 -2.72
CA VAL A 250 -17.43 -8.48 -1.37
C VAL A 250 -17.88 -9.54 -0.38
N ASP A 251 -16.93 -10.33 0.09
CA ASP A 251 -17.15 -11.25 1.19
C ASP A 251 -17.14 -10.54 2.56
N ARG A 252 -17.47 -11.30 3.60
CA ARG A 252 -17.52 -10.78 4.98
C ARG A 252 -16.16 -10.28 5.46
N GLN A 253 -15.07 -10.96 5.11
CA GLN A 253 -13.74 -10.57 5.55
C GLN A 253 -13.32 -9.23 4.93
N LEU A 254 -13.62 -9.04 3.64
CA LEU A 254 -13.32 -7.80 2.92
C LEU A 254 -14.15 -6.63 3.45
N GLU A 255 -15.41 -6.85 3.81
CA GLU A 255 -16.27 -5.84 4.46
C GLU A 255 -15.83 -5.51 5.89
N GLU A 256 -15.30 -6.48 6.64
CA GLU A 256 -14.68 -6.25 7.95
C GLU A 256 -13.36 -5.48 7.81
N ASP A 257 -12.51 -5.85 6.84
CA ASP A 257 -11.21 -5.22 6.59
C ASP A 257 -11.37 -3.77 6.10
N ILE A 258 -12.36 -3.50 5.24
CA ILE A 258 -12.66 -2.18 4.69
C ILE A 258 -14.03 -1.74 5.22
N GLY A 259 -14.07 -1.30 6.47
CA GLY A 259 -15.33 -0.91 7.15
C GLY A 259 -16.10 0.20 6.43
N ALA A 260 -15.42 0.99 5.60
CA ALA A 260 -16.03 1.96 4.68
C ALA A 260 -17.07 1.35 3.72
N LEU A 261 -17.00 0.06 3.41
CA LEU A 261 -18.02 -0.64 2.61
C LEU A 261 -19.38 -0.63 3.29
N ARG A 262 -19.44 -0.78 4.63
CA ARG A 262 -20.69 -0.68 5.39
C ARG A 262 -21.29 0.72 5.31
N ALA A 263 -20.45 1.75 5.44
CA ALA A 263 -20.87 3.14 5.29
C ALA A 263 -21.38 3.42 3.88
N LEU A 264 -20.68 2.95 2.84
CA LEU A 264 -21.09 3.12 1.45
C LEU A 264 -22.43 2.43 1.17
N ARG A 265 -22.61 1.18 1.65
CA ARG A 265 -23.85 0.42 1.48
C ARG A 265 -25.05 1.08 2.16
N ALA A 266 -24.81 1.82 3.25
CA ALA A 266 -25.85 2.55 3.98
C ALA A 266 -26.26 3.87 3.32
N LEU A 267 -25.52 4.37 2.32
CA LEU A 267 -25.91 5.57 1.59
C LEU A 267 -27.07 5.28 0.64
N ASP A 268 -28.14 6.05 0.76
CA ASP A 268 -29.22 6.04 -0.24
C ASP A 268 -28.77 6.72 -1.55
N ALA A 269 -29.55 6.52 -2.61
CA ALA A 269 -29.25 7.08 -3.93
C ALA A 269 -29.13 8.61 -3.91
N ALA A 270 -29.94 9.29 -3.09
CA ALA A 270 -29.90 10.74 -2.95
C ALA A 270 -28.59 11.23 -2.29
N SER A 271 -28.11 10.52 -1.27
CA SER A 271 -26.87 10.81 -0.56
C SER A 271 -25.66 10.57 -1.45
N LEU A 272 -25.66 9.47 -2.21
CA LEU A 272 -24.62 9.20 -3.20
C LEU A 272 -24.59 10.27 -4.31
N ALA A 273 -25.76 10.70 -4.79
CA ALA A 273 -25.86 11.78 -5.76
C ALA A 273 -25.30 13.10 -5.21
N ARG A 274 -25.55 13.44 -3.94
CA ARG A 274 -24.95 14.61 -3.28
C ARG A 274 -23.43 14.50 -3.17
N CYS A 275 -22.89 13.32 -2.88
CA CYS A 275 -21.44 13.10 -2.86
C CYS A 275 -20.81 13.38 -4.24
N ARG A 276 -21.41 12.82 -5.31
CA ARG A 276 -20.96 13.01 -6.68
C ARG A 276 -21.03 14.48 -7.11
N GLU A 277 -22.10 15.17 -6.75
CA GLU A 277 -22.24 16.59 -7.08
C GLU A 277 -21.23 17.46 -6.30
N ALA A 278 -21.03 17.20 -5.01
CA ALA A 278 -20.00 17.86 -4.22
C ALA A 278 -18.60 17.64 -4.82
N ALA A 279 -18.29 16.44 -5.30
CA ALA A 279 -17.03 16.15 -5.98
C ALA A 279 -16.86 16.98 -7.27
N ARG A 280 -17.91 17.10 -8.10
CA ARG A 280 -17.91 17.92 -9.32
C ARG A 280 -17.71 19.41 -9.01
N VAL A 281 -18.43 19.94 -8.03
CA VAL A 281 -18.30 21.35 -7.60
C VAL A 281 -16.87 21.62 -7.11
N ARG A 282 -16.32 20.75 -6.26
CA ARG A 282 -14.94 20.87 -5.76
C ARG A 282 -13.90 20.83 -6.89
N ARG A 283 -14.05 19.94 -7.88
CA ARG A 283 -13.16 19.92 -9.07
C ARG A 283 -13.22 21.24 -9.85
N ARG A 284 -14.41 21.77 -10.11
CA ARG A 284 -14.60 23.04 -10.82
C ARG A 284 -13.98 24.22 -10.07
N GLN A 285 -14.20 24.29 -8.76
CA GLN A 285 -13.63 25.35 -7.92
C GLN A 285 -12.10 25.33 -7.93
N ARG A 286 -11.47 24.13 -7.90
CA ARG A 286 -10.00 24.01 -8.02
C ARG A 286 -9.46 24.38 -9.40
N GLY A 287 -10.25 24.18 -10.46
CA GLY A 287 -9.87 24.60 -11.81
C GLY A 287 -10.04 26.11 -12.07
N GLN A 288 -10.79 26.83 -11.21
CA GLN A 288 -11.10 28.25 -11.37
C GLN A 288 -10.43 29.15 -10.33
N GLY A 289 -10.25 28.66 -9.10
CA GLY A 289 -9.50 29.34 -8.06
C GLY A 289 -8.04 28.99 -8.21
N ASP A 290 -7.27 29.99 -8.64
CA ASP A 290 -5.82 30.13 -8.48
C ASP A 290 -5.02 28.81 -8.46
N ALA A 291 -4.20 28.62 -9.49
CA ALA A 291 -3.07 27.68 -9.47
C ALA A 291 -1.99 28.13 -8.45
N GLY A 292 -2.40 28.64 -7.29
CA GLY A 292 -1.58 29.08 -6.18
C GLY A 292 -1.30 27.92 -5.22
N GLY A 293 -0.09 27.77 -4.68
CA GLY A 293 0.88 28.82 -4.45
C GLY A 293 2.32 28.40 -4.73
N GLU A 294 3.03 29.28 -5.43
CA GLU A 294 4.37 29.81 -5.11
C GLU A 294 5.56 28.84 -4.93
N THR A 295 5.38 27.52 -5.07
CA THR A 295 6.45 26.52 -4.83
C THR A 295 6.79 25.64 -6.04
N GLN A 296 6.13 25.84 -7.18
CA GLN A 296 6.14 24.84 -8.27
C GLN A 296 7.40 24.81 -9.16
N GLY A 297 8.28 25.82 -9.11
CA GLY A 297 9.48 25.86 -9.95
C GLY A 297 10.76 25.48 -9.21
N GLU A 298 11.26 26.40 -8.39
CA GLU A 298 12.60 26.30 -7.80
C GLU A 298 12.63 25.41 -6.56
N GLY A 299 11.61 25.48 -5.69
CA GLY A 299 11.52 24.66 -4.48
C GLY A 299 11.16 23.19 -4.75
N TRP A 300 10.44 22.89 -5.84
CA TRP A 300 10.03 21.51 -6.13
C TRP A 300 11.22 20.57 -6.31
N ALA A 301 12.16 20.96 -7.18
CA ALA A 301 13.34 20.16 -7.47
C ALA A 301 14.23 19.97 -6.23
N GLU A 302 14.37 21.01 -5.41
CA GLU A 302 15.13 20.95 -4.15
C GLU A 302 14.46 20.01 -3.13
N ILE A 303 13.15 20.09 -2.95
CA ILE A 303 12.41 19.19 -2.05
C ILE A 303 12.52 17.74 -2.56
N VAL A 304 12.37 17.50 -3.86
CA VAL A 304 12.56 16.17 -4.46
C VAL A 304 13.97 15.65 -4.15
N ALA A 305 15.01 16.44 -4.43
CA ALA A 305 16.39 16.05 -4.19
C ALA A 305 16.65 15.74 -2.72
N SER A 306 16.22 16.61 -1.81
CA SER A 306 16.37 16.43 -0.36
C SER A 306 15.63 15.20 0.18
N CYS A 307 14.41 14.94 -0.31
CA CYS A 307 13.66 13.75 0.04
C CYS A 307 14.40 12.49 -0.45
N VAL A 308 14.83 12.46 -1.72
CA VAL A 308 15.51 11.31 -2.31
C VAL A 308 16.81 10.99 -1.57
N GLU A 309 17.65 11.99 -1.32
CA GLU A 309 18.90 11.83 -0.57
C GLU A 309 18.66 11.23 0.82
N ARG A 310 17.68 11.78 1.55
CA ARG A 310 17.31 11.29 2.89
C ARG A 310 16.85 9.83 2.86
N PHE A 311 15.96 9.48 1.95
CA PHE A 311 15.44 8.11 1.88
C PHE A 311 16.48 7.12 1.36
N SER A 312 17.40 7.54 0.49
CA SER A 312 18.56 6.74 0.11
C SER A 312 19.49 6.49 1.30
N ALA A 313 19.70 7.47 2.17
CA ALA A 313 20.48 7.27 3.39
C ALA A 313 19.77 6.35 4.40
N GLU A 314 18.45 6.44 4.54
CA GLU A 314 17.66 5.52 5.37
C GLU A 314 17.71 4.09 4.85
N GLU A 315 17.56 3.90 3.54
CA GLU A 315 17.74 2.61 2.87
C GLU A 315 19.13 2.02 3.13
N GLY A 316 20.20 2.82 3.00
CA GLY A 316 21.57 2.38 3.30
C GLY A 316 21.72 1.84 4.72
N ARG A 317 21.14 2.52 5.72
CA ARG A 317 21.14 2.05 7.12
C ARG A 317 20.36 0.74 7.30
N LEU A 318 19.23 0.59 6.62
CA LEU A 318 18.43 -0.64 6.68
C LEU A 318 19.18 -1.83 6.08
N ARG A 319 19.98 -1.61 5.03
CA ARG A 319 20.86 -2.63 4.43
C ARG A 319 21.95 -3.07 5.39
N GLU A 320 22.60 -2.11 6.06
CA GLU A 320 23.65 -2.41 7.05
C GLU A 320 23.08 -3.20 8.24
N GLN A 321 21.90 -2.82 8.73
CA GLN A 321 21.22 -3.51 9.83
C GLN A 321 20.74 -4.91 9.43
N GLY A 322 20.10 -5.06 8.27
CA GLY A 322 19.66 -6.37 7.76
C GLY A 322 20.84 -7.30 7.46
N GLY A 323 21.95 -6.75 6.97
CA GLY A 323 23.20 -7.48 6.79
C GLY A 323 23.89 -7.87 8.10
N ALA A 324 23.74 -7.08 9.16
CA ALA A 324 24.24 -7.40 10.50
C ALA A 324 23.39 -8.48 11.20
N GLU A 325 22.06 -8.43 11.05
CA GLU A 325 21.13 -9.46 11.55
C GLU A 325 21.30 -10.79 10.79
N ALA A 326 21.55 -10.75 9.46
CA ALA A 326 21.85 -11.95 8.67
C ALA A 326 23.22 -12.58 8.98
N ARG A 327 24.19 -11.80 9.48
CA ARG A 327 25.52 -12.30 9.92
C ARG A 327 25.51 -12.89 11.32
N GLN A 328 24.45 -12.69 12.11
CA GLN A 328 24.25 -13.38 13.38
C GLN A 328 23.57 -14.73 13.11
N ASP A 329 24.35 -15.70 12.65
CA ASP A 329 23.94 -17.09 12.52
C ASP A 329 23.62 -17.67 13.92
N PRO A 330 22.41 -18.22 14.17
CA PRO A 330 22.09 -18.88 15.45
C PRO A 330 22.91 -20.15 15.71
N THR A 331 23.75 -20.59 14.78
CA THR A 331 24.47 -21.87 14.90
C THR A 331 25.86 -21.79 15.53
N SER A 332 26.34 -20.62 15.97
CA SER A 332 27.66 -20.50 16.62
C SER A 332 27.60 -20.42 18.17
N THR A 333 27.02 -21.42 18.82
CA THR A 333 27.43 -21.78 20.21
C THR A 333 27.53 -23.30 20.34
N GLY A 334 28.58 -23.87 19.74
CA GLY A 334 29.04 -25.22 20.01
C GLY A 334 30.28 -25.18 20.91
N GLY A 335 30.12 -25.53 22.19
CA GLY A 335 31.22 -25.63 23.16
C GLY A 335 30.81 -26.39 24.42
N ARG A 336 31.00 -27.72 24.38
CA ARG A 336 30.64 -28.76 25.37
C ARG A 336 31.11 -28.52 26.81
N ALA A 337 30.24 -28.87 27.76
CA ALA A 337 30.48 -29.74 28.93
C ALA A 337 29.08 -30.22 29.39
N GLY A 338 28.69 -31.49 29.43
CA GLY A 338 29.35 -32.67 29.99
C GLY A 338 28.30 -33.31 30.93
N HIS A 339 27.72 -34.45 30.55
CA HIS A 339 26.76 -35.21 31.37
C HIS A 339 27.43 -35.77 32.64
N ALA A 340 26.73 -35.70 33.77
CA ALA A 340 26.87 -36.67 34.86
C ALA A 340 25.55 -36.80 35.63
N ALA A 341 25.20 -38.04 35.95
CA ALA A 341 23.94 -38.48 36.52
C ALA A 341 23.95 -38.53 38.07
N ALA A 342 22.77 -38.85 38.61
CA ALA A 342 22.50 -39.57 39.87
C ALA A 342 22.05 -38.79 41.14
N ARG A 343 20.75 -38.98 41.42
CA ARG A 343 20.03 -39.26 42.69
C ARG A 343 20.69 -38.95 44.06
N SER A 344 19.92 -38.23 44.88
CA SER A 344 19.60 -38.39 46.33
C SER A 344 19.33 -36.97 46.88
N GLY A 345 18.48 -36.63 47.84
CA GLY A 345 17.60 -37.28 48.80
C GLY A 345 17.25 -36.20 49.86
N ALA A 346 16.07 -36.29 50.48
CA ALA A 346 15.66 -35.63 51.73
C ALA A 346 15.30 -34.10 51.75
N ALA A 347 13.98 -33.87 51.75
CA ALA A 347 13.16 -33.27 52.81
C ALA A 347 13.58 -31.96 53.54
N SER A 348 12.68 -30.97 53.43
CA SER A 348 12.00 -30.16 54.48
C SER A 348 11.77 -28.74 53.92
N GLY A 349 10.68 -28.01 54.14
CA GLY A 349 9.42 -28.19 54.84
C GLY A 349 8.73 -26.82 54.89
N ARG A 350 7.39 -26.85 54.89
CA ARG A 350 6.42 -25.79 55.31
C ARG A 350 5.95 -24.70 54.31
N ARG A 351 4.71 -24.96 53.85
CA ARG A 351 3.44 -24.24 54.09
C ARG A 351 3.32 -22.74 53.69
N GLY A 352 2.35 -22.49 52.79
CA GLY A 352 1.54 -21.27 52.75
C GLY A 352 0.36 -21.42 51.77
N LYS A 353 -0.88 -21.42 52.29
CA LYS A 353 -2.15 -21.59 51.57
C LYS A 353 -2.59 -20.29 50.87
N GLY A 354 -3.44 -20.39 49.83
CA GLY A 354 -4.38 -19.30 49.50
C GLY A 354 -5.00 -19.36 48.10
N LYS A 355 -6.29 -19.70 48.03
CA LYS A 355 -7.14 -19.72 46.82
C LYS A 355 -7.54 -18.29 46.38
N GLY A 356 -7.88 -18.11 45.10
CA GLY A 356 -8.70 -16.97 44.67
C GLY A 356 -8.89 -16.85 43.15
N LYS A 357 -9.98 -17.42 42.62
CA LYS A 357 -10.52 -17.12 41.28
C LYS A 357 -11.07 -15.69 41.27
N GLY A 358 -10.85 -14.93 40.20
CA GLY A 358 -11.49 -13.64 39.96
C GLY A 358 -11.48 -13.26 38.48
N GLN A 359 -12.62 -13.43 37.84
CA GLN A 359 -12.91 -13.01 36.46
C GLN A 359 -12.75 -11.49 36.33
N ARG A 360 -12.09 -11.01 35.26
CA ARG A 360 -12.13 -9.59 34.84
C ARG A 360 -13.03 -9.49 33.60
N THR A 361 -14.19 -8.89 33.77
CA THR A 361 -15.00 -8.35 32.66
C THR A 361 -14.46 -6.97 32.29
N GLY A 362 -14.21 -6.75 31.00
CA GLY A 362 -13.72 -5.50 30.45
C GLY A 362 -14.82 -4.45 30.35
N SER A 363 -14.51 -3.25 30.81
CA SER A 363 -15.33 -2.05 30.62
C SER A 363 -14.90 -1.33 29.34
N ALA A 364 -15.88 -1.02 28.48
CA ALA A 364 -15.74 -0.27 27.26
C ALA A 364 -15.50 1.23 27.56
N GLY A 365 -14.40 1.77 27.02
CA GLY A 365 -14.05 3.18 27.11
C GLY A 365 -14.78 4.01 26.05
N GLN A 366 -15.74 4.81 26.50
CA GLN A 366 -16.56 5.73 25.73
C GLN A 366 -15.81 7.07 25.52
N TRP A 367 -15.48 7.43 24.27
CA TRP A 367 -14.83 8.71 23.94
C TRP A 367 -15.86 9.84 23.85
N ARG A 368 -15.74 10.80 24.76
CA ARG A 368 -16.58 12.00 24.85
C ARG A 368 -16.23 13.01 23.74
N LYS A 369 -17.27 13.46 23.03
CA LYS A 369 -17.29 14.64 22.17
C LYS A 369 -17.05 15.91 23.01
N GLY A 370 -16.04 16.70 22.64
CA GLY A 370 -15.90 18.08 23.09
C GLY A 370 -16.35 19.04 21.99
N ARG A 371 -17.47 19.75 22.22
CA ARG A 371 -17.80 21.01 21.54
C ARG A 371 -17.48 22.14 22.50
N LYS A 372 -16.60 23.06 22.12
CA LYS A 372 -16.87 24.48 21.91
C LYS A 372 -15.62 25.15 21.38
#